data_AF-A0A2L0C9P5-F1
#
_entry.id   AF-A0A2L0C9P5-F1
#
_cell.length_a   1.000
_cell.length_b   1.000
_cell.length_c   1.000
_cell.angle_alpha   90.00
_cell.angle_beta   90.00
_cell.angle_gamma   90.00
#
_symmetry.space_group_name_H-M   'P 1'
#
loop_
_entity.id
_entity.type
_entity.pdbx_description
1 polymer ?
#
loop_
_entity_poly.entity_id
_entity_poly.type
_entity_poly.pdbx_seq_one_letter_code
_entity_poly.pdbx_strand_id
1 'polypeptide(L)'
;LQKPIEGPVYGFIFLFRWIEERRSRRKVVDHAECFVKEEDVVNNLFFAQQMVPNSCATHALLSVLLNCSNIHLGETLSRLKVNNINM
;
A
#
# COMPACT_ATOMS: atom_id res chain seq x y z
N LEU A 1 -12.52 16.63 -11.77
CA LEU A 1 -11.93 15.28 -12.00
C LEU A 1 -12.95 14.38 -12.71
N GLN A 2 -13.39 14.74 -13.92
CA GLN A 2 -14.45 14.01 -14.64
C GLN A 2 -13.96 13.34 -15.93
N LYS A 3 -12.67 13.44 -16.28
CA LYS A 3 -12.15 12.66 -17.39
C LYS A 3 -11.88 11.23 -16.94
N PRO A 4 -12.41 10.22 -17.64
CA PRO A 4 -12.05 8.83 -17.38
C PRO A 4 -10.55 8.62 -17.62
N ILE A 5 -9.94 7.73 -16.85
CA ILE A 5 -8.54 7.35 -17.04
C ILE A 5 -8.48 6.38 -18.22
N GLU A 6 -7.57 6.64 -19.15
CA GLU A 6 -7.36 5.81 -20.33
C GLU A 6 -6.35 4.69 -20.02
N GLY A 7 -6.65 3.45 -20.45
CA GLY A 7 -5.78 2.30 -20.26
C GLY A 7 -5.99 1.54 -18.94
N PRO A 8 -5.19 0.49 -18.68
CA PRO A 8 -5.30 -0.33 -17.48
C PRO A 8 -4.85 0.45 -16.23
N VAL A 9 -5.68 0.41 -15.19
CA VAL A 9 -5.38 1.03 -13.89
C VAL A 9 -5.03 -0.06 -12.88
N TYR A 10 -3.79 -0.05 -12.42
CA TYR A 10 -3.28 -1.04 -11.46
C TYR A 10 -3.51 -0.65 -9.99
N GLY A 11 -3.75 0.63 -9.72
CA GLY A 11 -4.06 1.13 -8.39
C GLY A 11 -4.02 2.66 -8.33
N PHE A 12 -4.32 3.19 -7.15
CA PHE A 12 -4.36 4.62 -6.88
C PHE A 12 -3.47 4.95 -5.68
N ILE A 13 -2.70 6.03 -5.80
CA ILE A 13 -1.93 6.59 -4.69
C ILE A 13 -2.57 7.93 -4.33
N PHE A 14 -3.14 8.00 -3.13
CA PHE A 14 -3.76 9.23 -2.64
C PHE A 14 -2.77 10.03 -1.80
N LEU A 15 -2.35 11.18 -2.33
CA LEU A 15 -1.44 12.11 -1.66
C LEU A 15 -2.26 13.13 -0.88
N PHE A 16 -1.93 13.29 0.40
CA PHE A 16 -2.48 14.35 1.24
C PHE A 16 -1.37 14.94 2.09
N ARG A 17 -1.52 16.22 2.44
CA ARG A 17 -0.60 16.87 3.37
C ARG A 17 -0.80 16.25 4.75
N TRP A 18 0.27 15.68 5.32
CA TRP A 18 0.28 15.25 6.70
C TRP A 18 0.13 16.47 7.62
N ILE A 19 -0.91 16.48 8.46
CA ILE A 19 -1.21 17.56 9.40
C ILE A 19 -1.42 16.93 10.76
N GLU A 20 -0.41 17.04 11.62
CA GLU A 20 -0.38 16.38 12.92
C GLU A 20 -1.56 16.78 13.82
N GLU A 21 -1.92 18.07 13.84
CA GLU A 21 -3.09 18.60 14.57
C GLU A 21 -4.44 18.02 14.12
N ARG A 22 -4.54 17.45 12.91
CA ARG A 22 -5.75 16.75 12.47
C ARG A 22 -5.85 15.33 13.03
N ARG A 23 -4.73 14.75 13.50
CA ARG A 23 -4.73 13.46 14.19
C ARG A 23 -5.08 13.64 15.66
N SER A 24 -4.50 14.62 16.34
CA SER A 24 -4.79 14.90 17.76
C SER A 24 -6.25 15.29 18.01
N ARG A 25 -6.90 15.95 17.04
CA ARG A 25 -8.33 16.32 17.10
C ARG A 25 -9.29 15.22 16.66
N ARG A 26 -8.82 14.15 16.01
CA ARG A 26 -9.67 12.99 15.73
C ARG A 26 -9.89 12.25 17.05
N LYS A 27 -11.15 12.06 17.45
CA LYS A 27 -11.47 11.08 18.49
C LYS A 27 -10.82 9.76 18.07
N VAL A 28 -10.12 9.11 19.01
CA VAL A 28 -9.65 7.73 18.80
C VAL A 28 -10.90 6.88 18.69
N VAL A 29 -11.38 6.71 17.48
CA VAL A 29 -12.43 5.75 17.17
C VAL A 29 -11.68 4.42 16.99
N ASP A 30 -11.97 3.47 17.88
CA ASP A 30 -11.44 2.14 17.75
C ASP A 30 -12.07 1.48 16.51
N HIS A 31 -11.26 1.30 15.48
CA HIS A 31 -11.65 0.67 14.23
C HIS A 31 -11.09 -0.75 14.13
N ALA A 32 -10.77 -1.40 15.27
CA ALA A 32 -10.22 -2.75 15.28
C ALA A 32 -11.12 -3.80 14.60
N GLU A 33 -12.43 -3.51 14.48
CA GLU A 33 -13.39 -4.33 13.73
C GLU A 33 -13.27 -4.17 12.20
N CYS A 34 -12.65 -3.08 11.72
CA CYS A 34 -12.44 -2.84 10.29
C CYS A 34 -11.12 -3.44 9.76
N PHE A 35 -10.31 -4.05 10.63
CA PHE A 35 -9.04 -4.64 10.23
C PHE A 35 -9.23 -6.06 9.71
N VAL A 36 -8.53 -6.39 8.63
CA VAL A 36 -8.42 -7.76 8.15
C VAL A 36 -7.52 -8.53 9.10
N LYS A 37 -8.03 -9.63 9.66
CA LYS A 37 -7.31 -10.52 10.60
C LYS A 37 -7.18 -11.95 10.09
N GLU A 38 -7.79 -12.26 8.94
CA GLU A 38 -7.71 -13.57 8.31
C GLU A 38 -6.29 -13.80 7.78
N GLU A 39 -5.60 -14.81 8.32
CA GLU A 39 -4.20 -15.10 8.00
C GLU A 39 -3.98 -15.34 6.51
N ASP A 40 -4.88 -16.07 5.84
CA ASP A 40 -4.78 -16.34 4.41
C ASP A 40 -4.82 -15.05 3.58
N VAL A 41 -5.64 -14.07 3.95
CA VAL A 41 -5.72 -12.79 3.25
C VAL A 41 -4.48 -11.95 3.51
N VAL A 42 -4.02 -11.93 4.76
CA VAL A 42 -2.83 -11.17 5.16
C VAL A 42 -1.57 -11.74 4.49
N ASN A 43 -1.40 -13.06 4.48
CA ASN A 43 -0.25 -13.73 3.87
C ASN A 43 -0.21 -13.59 2.33
N ASN A 44 -1.37 -13.40 1.70
CA ASN A 44 -1.46 -13.15 0.26
C ASN A 44 -1.33 -11.67 -0.12
N LEU A 45 -1.32 -10.76 0.86
CA LEU A 45 -1.22 -9.31 0.65
C LEU A 45 0.22 -8.83 0.92
N PHE A 46 0.82 -8.14 -0.05
CA PHE A 46 2.03 -7.37 0.24
C PHE A 46 1.65 -6.11 1.04
N PHE A 47 1.95 -6.10 2.34
CA PHE A 47 1.74 -4.96 3.22
C PHE A 47 3.02 -4.68 4.03
N ALA A 48 3.56 -3.47 3.89
CA ALA A 48 4.82 -3.09 4.53
C ALA A 48 4.65 -1.83 5.38
N GLN A 49 5.19 -1.86 6.59
CA GLN A 49 5.25 -0.69 7.46
C GLN A 49 6.39 0.23 7.04
N GLN A 50 6.10 1.53 6.87
CA GLN A 50 7.12 2.51 6.54
C GLN A 50 8.04 2.77 7.73
N MET A 51 9.23 2.17 7.71
CA MET A 51 10.27 2.39 8.74
C MET A 51 11.28 3.47 8.34
N VAL A 52 11.51 3.65 7.02
CA VAL A 52 12.51 4.59 6.50
C VAL A 52 11.89 5.98 6.29
N PRO A 53 12.49 7.06 6.83
CA PRO A 53 11.98 8.41 6.61
C PRO A 53 12.01 8.80 5.13
N ASN A 54 11.07 9.63 4.69
CA ASN A 54 10.96 10.12 3.30
C ASN A 54 10.80 9.04 2.21
N SER A 55 10.44 7.81 2.59
CA SER A 55 10.29 6.69 1.64
C SER A 55 8.83 6.38 1.27
N CYS A 56 7.88 7.25 1.65
CA CYS A 56 6.44 7.02 1.47
C CYS A 56 6.04 6.85 0.00
N ALA A 57 6.69 7.57 -0.93
CA ALA A 57 6.43 7.42 -2.36
C ALA A 57 6.82 6.02 -2.86
N THR A 58 8.00 5.53 -2.50
CA THR A 58 8.46 4.19 -2.84
C THR A 58 7.58 3.12 -2.19
N HIS A 59 7.25 3.28 -0.91
CA HIS A 59 6.35 2.35 -0.22
C HIS A 59 4.99 2.26 -0.91
N ALA A 60 4.37 3.40 -1.25
CA ALA A 60 3.08 3.42 -1.92
C ALA A 60 3.12 2.74 -3.31
N LEU A 61 4.20 2.97 -4.08
CA LEU A 61 4.39 2.30 -5.37
C LEU A 61 4.56 0.79 -5.21
N LEU A 62 5.37 0.34 -4.25
CA LEU A 62 5.55 -1.09 -3.98
C LEU A 62 4.24 -1.75 -3.53
N SER A 63 3.48 -1.10 -2.63
CA SER A 63 2.18 -1.58 -2.19
C SER A 63 1.19 -1.76 -3.33
N VAL A 64 1.24 -0.94 -4.38
CA VAL A 64 0.39 -1.13 -5.56
C VAL A 64 0.97 -2.24 -6.45
N LEU A 65 2.23 -2.11 -6.86
CA LEU A 65 2.83 -2.96 -7.88
C LEU A 65 2.96 -4.43 -7.42
N LEU A 66 3.34 -4.67 -6.17
CA LEU A 66 3.55 -6.02 -5.67
C LEU A 66 2.25 -6.78 -5.39
N ASN A 67 1.13 -6.06 -5.24
CA ASN A 67 -0.21 -6.65 -5.14
C ASN A 67 -0.90 -6.87 -6.50
N CYS A 68 -0.24 -6.53 -7.62
CA CYS A 68 -0.73 -6.84 -8.96
C CYS A 68 -0.24 -8.22 -9.43
N SER A 69 -1.12 -9.01 -10.04
CA SER A 69 -0.79 -10.32 -10.62
C SER A 69 -0.29 -10.25 -12.06
N ASN A 70 -0.75 -9.26 -12.84
CA ASN A 70 -0.57 -9.21 -14.29
C ASN A 70 0.31 -8.02 -14.73
N ILE A 71 1.50 -7.88 -14.16
CA ILE A 71 2.44 -6.81 -14.51
C ILE A 71 3.88 -7.33 -14.57
N HIS A 72 4.64 -6.90 -15.58
CA HIS A 72 6.06 -7.20 -15.69
C HIS A 72 6.87 -6.25 -14.80
N LEU A 73 7.23 -6.71 -13.60
CA LEU A 73 7.92 -5.94 -12.58
C LEU A 73 9.43 -5.73 -12.84
N GLY A 74 10.03 -6.51 -13.75
CA GLY A 74 11.47 -6.55 -13.93
C GLY A 74 12.19 -7.26 -12.77
N GLU A 75 13.51 -7.43 -12.91
CA GLU A 75 14.30 -8.29 -12.01
C GLU A 75 14.27 -7.83 -10.55
N THR A 76 14.53 -6.55 -10.30
CA THR A 76 14.69 -6.02 -8.92
C THR A 76 13.41 -6.16 -8.11
N LEU A 77 12.27 -5.76 -8.67
CA LEU A 77 10.98 -5.79 -7.97
C LEU A 77 10.42 -7.22 -7.88
N SER A 78 10.67 -8.06 -8.88
CA SER A 78 10.30 -9.49 -8.81
C SER A 78 11.09 -10.20 -7.71
N ARG A 79 12.40 -9.96 -7.62
CA ARG A 79 13.25 -10.48 -6.53
C ARG A 79 12.78 -9.98 -5.17
N LEU A 80 12.43 -8.71 -5.08
CA LEU A 80 11.89 -8.14 -3.85
C LEU A 80 10.58 -8.82 -3.43
N LYS A 81 9.65 -9.07 -4.38
CA LYS A 81 8.40 -9.76 -4.10
C LYS A 81 8.64 -11.15 -3.52
N VAL A 82 9.48 -11.96 -4.18
CA VAL A 82 9.80 -13.34 -3.76
C VAL A 82 10.44 -13.38 -2.37
N ASN A 83 11.37 -12.47 -2.09
CA ASN A 83 12.07 -12.43 -0.80
C ASN A 83 11.17 -12.06 0.39
N ASN A 84 9.99 -11.47 0.15
CA ASN A 84 9.07 -11.02 1.19
C ASN A 84 7.77 -11.85 1.26
N ILE A 85 7.67 -13.00 0.57
CA ILE A 85 6.44 -13.82 0.56
C ILE A 85 6.08 -14.38 1.96
N ASN A 86 7.03 -14.39 2.90
CA ASN A 86 6.85 -14.97 4.25
C ASN A 86 7.41 -14.07 5.39
N MET A 87 7.52 -12.76 5.18
CA MET A 87 7.87 -11.80 6.25
C MET A 87 6.60 -11.21 6.84
#